data_AF-A0A7L1K924-F1
#
_entry.id   AF-A0A7L1K924-F1
#
_cell.length_a   1.000
_cell.length_b   1.000
_cell.length_c   1.000
_cell.angle_alpha   90.00
_cell.angle_beta   90.00
_cell.angle_gamma   90.00
#
_symmetry.space_group_name_H-M   'P 1'
#
loop_
_entity.id
_entity.type
_entity.pdbx_description
1 polymer ?
#
loop_
_entity_poly.entity_id
_entity_poly.type
_entity_poly.pdbx_seq_one_letter_code
_entity_poly.pdbx_strand_id
1 'polypeptide(L)'
;VLHQERRKSEEEVQEKIEYRDGKVEEVLTDGRRIITFRNGTKKEISADKRTTTISFFNGDVKKIMPDQRVIYYYADAQTTHTAYPDGLEMLQFPNNQIEKHYPDGTQEIVFPDHTVKCLYSDGFKETFFPDGTVVTVEKNGDKIVVFSNGQKEVHTAQFKRREYPDGTVKTVYCNGRQETKYSTGRVRIKDEGGNIILDK
;
A
#
# COMPACT_ATOMS: atom_id res chain seq x y z
N VAL A 1 37.97 7.98 -14.86
CA VAL A 1 37.76 6.52 -14.67
C VAL A 1 36.60 6.12 -15.55
N LEU A 2 36.85 5.17 -16.46
CA LEU A 2 36.09 4.89 -17.68
C LEU A 2 34.61 4.51 -17.44
N HIS A 3 33.73 5.13 -18.21
CA HIS A 3 32.35 4.69 -18.42
C HIS A 3 32.38 3.42 -19.25
N GLN A 4 32.04 2.29 -18.63
CA GLN A 4 31.95 1.00 -19.31
C GLN A 4 30.59 0.95 -20.01
N GLU A 5 30.56 1.31 -21.30
CA GLU A 5 29.42 1.04 -22.16
C GLU A 5 29.16 -0.47 -22.15
N ARG A 6 28.02 -0.85 -21.58
CA ARG A 6 27.52 -2.21 -21.52
C ARG A 6 27.21 -2.62 -22.97
N ARG A 7 28.17 -3.26 -23.64
CA ARG A 7 27.98 -3.87 -24.97
C ARG A 7 26.73 -4.75 -24.91
N LYS A 8 25.69 -4.37 -25.64
CA LYS A 8 24.61 -5.29 -26.03
C LYS A 8 25.29 -6.36 -26.87
N SER A 9 25.33 -7.59 -26.38
CA SER A 9 25.64 -8.74 -27.22
C SER A 9 24.71 -8.71 -28.43
N GLU A 10 25.27 -8.62 -29.63
CA GLU A 10 24.55 -8.90 -30.87
C GLU A 10 24.27 -10.41 -30.85
N GLU A 11 23.15 -10.78 -30.24
CA GLU A 11 22.72 -12.17 -30.17
C GLU A 11 22.29 -12.62 -31.58
N GLU A 12 22.93 -13.68 -32.08
CA GLU A 12 22.70 -14.17 -33.43
C GLU A 12 21.27 -14.71 -33.59
N VAL A 13 20.58 -14.25 -34.63
CA VAL A 13 19.24 -14.70 -35.01
C VAL A 13 19.36 -16.00 -35.80
N GLN A 14 18.73 -17.07 -35.31
CA GLN A 14 18.71 -18.38 -35.95
C GLN A 14 17.63 -18.47 -37.04
N GLU A 15 16.44 -17.96 -36.75
CA GLU A 15 15.30 -17.94 -37.69
C GLU A 15 14.60 -16.59 -37.66
N LYS A 16 14.18 -16.09 -38.82
CA LYS A 16 13.44 -14.84 -38.97
C LYS A 16 12.25 -15.02 -39.91
N ILE A 17 11.06 -14.61 -39.46
CA ILE A 17 9.82 -14.63 -40.23
C ILE A 17 9.24 -13.22 -40.27
N GLU A 18 9.02 -12.71 -41.48
CA GLU A 18 8.37 -11.42 -41.71
C GLU A 18 6.95 -11.64 -42.26
N TYR A 19 5.97 -11.04 -41.60
CA TYR A 19 4.56 -11.16 -41.96
C TYR A 19 4.10 -9.92 -42.76
N ARG A 20 3.07 -10.09 -43.60
CA ARG A 20 2.55 -9.02 -44.47
C ARG A 20 2.01 -7.80 -43.72
N ASP A 21 1.62 -7.97 -42.46
CA ASP A 21 1.13 -6.91 -41.58
C ASP A 21 2.25 -6.06 -40.96
N GLY A 22 3.52 -6.41 -41.21
CA GLY A 22 4.70 -5.73 -40.66
C GLY A 22 5.15 -6.29 -39.30
N LYS A 23 4.54 -7.37 -38.81
CA LYS A 23 5.05 -8.14 -37.68
C LYS A 23 6.31 -8.89 -38.10
N VAL A 24 7.33 -8.88 -37.24
CA VAL A 24 8.56 -9.64 -37.41
C VAL A 24 8.72 -10.57 -36.23
N GLU A 25 9.13 -11.80 -36.50
CA GLU A 25 9.38 -12.81 -35.49
C GLU A 25 10.79 -13.39 -35.67
N GLU A 26 11.55 -13.44 -34.59
CA GLU A 26 12.94 -13.87 -34.56
C GLU A 26 13.11 -14.93 -33.46
N VAL A 27 13.77 -16.04 -33.80
CA VAL A 27 14.24 -17.04 -32.83
C VAL A 27 15.75 -16.86 -32.69
N LEU A 28 16.21 -16.63 -31.47
CA LEU A 28 17.63 -16.45 -31.15
C LEU A 28 18.31 -17.80 -30.97
N THR A 29 19.63 -17.83 -31.13
CA THR A 29 20.46 -19.04 -30.94
C THR A 29 20.36 -19.65 -29.53
N ASP A 30 19.99 -18.86 -28.52
CA ASP A 30 19.76 -19.34 -27.15
C ASP A 30 18.34 -19.92 -26.91
N GLY A 31 17.51 -19.95 -27.95
CA GLY A 31 16.15 -20.47 -27.93
C GLY A 31 15.07 -19.46 -27.54
N ARG A 32 15.43 -18.22 -27.21
CA ARG A 32 14.44 -17.15 -26.99
C ARG A 32 13.73 -16.78 -28.28
N ARG A 33 12.47 -16.34 -28.16
CA ARG A 33 11.67 -15.87 -29.29
C ARG A 33 11.26 -14.41 -29.08
N ILE A 34 11.59 -13.56 -30.05
CA ILE A 34 11.26 -12.14 -30.06
C ILE A 34 10.23 -11.88 -31.16
N ILE A 35 9.16 -11.17 -30.82
CA ILE A 35 8.12 -10.74 -31.75
C ILE A 35 8.07 -9.21 -31.72
N THR A 36 8.42 -8.58 -32.82
CA THR A 36 8.35 -7.12 -32.99
C THR A 36 7.10 -6.77 -33.80
N PHE A 37 6.24 -5.94 -33.22
CA PHE A 37 5.04 -5.44 -33.88
C PHE A 37 5.32 -4.11 -34.59
N ARG A 38 4.50 -3.79 -35.60
CA ARG A 38 4.65 -2.58 -36.41
C ARG A 38 4.66 -1.28 -35.61
N ASN A 39 3.96 -1.23 -34.49
CA ASN A 39 3.91 -0.05 -33.60
C ASN A 39 5.16 0.10 -32.71
N GLY A 40 6.14 -0.81 -32.80
CA GLY A 40 7.36 -0.82 -31.99
C GLY A 40 7.26 -1.65 -30.71
N THR A 41 6.07 -2.15 -30.35
CA THR A 41 5.94 -3.10 -29.22
C THR A 41 6.75 -4.36 -29.50
N LYS A 42 7.47 -4.84 -28.49
CA LYS A 42 8.27 -6.08 -28.56
C LYS A 42 7.78 -7.07 -27.53
N LYS A 43 7.58 -8.32 -27.93
CA LYS A 43 7.27 -9.44 -27.03
C LYS A 43 8.40 -10.47 -27.09
N GLU A 44 9.07 -10.68 -25.97
CA GLU A 44 10.11 -11.68 -25.78
C GLU A 44 9.55 -12.84 -24.96
N ILE A 45 9.80 -14.06 -25.41
CA ILE A 45 9.45 -15.31 -24.73
C ILE A 45 10.77 -16.01 -24.41
N SER A 46 10.96 -16.41 -23.15
CA SER A 46 12.15 -17.12 -22.71
C SER A 46 12.30 -18.48 -23.39
N ALA A 47 13.52 -19.02 -23.47
CA ALA A 47 13.79 -20.30 -24.13
C ALA A 47 12.99 -21.48 -23.53
N ASP A 48 12.79 -21.47 -22.20
CA ASP A 48 11.96 -22.44 -21.48
C ASP A 48 10.45 -22.17 -21.60
N LYS A 49 10.06 -21.08 -22.28
CA LYS A 49 8.68 -20.60 -22.48
C LYS A 49 7.91 -20.27 -21.19
N ARG A 50 8.61 -20.15 -20.05
CA ARG A 50 7.98 -19.88 -18.74
C ARG A 50 7.83 -18.40 -18.43
N THR A 51 8.63 -17.55 -19.07
CA THR A 51 8.61 -16.10 -18.88
C THR A 51 8.28 -15.40 -20.19
N THR A 52 7.41 -14.40 -20.13
CA THR A 52 7.12 -13.52 -21.28
C THR A 52 7.29 -12.08 -20.85
N THR A 53 8.07 -11.29 -21.59
CA THR A 53 8.22 -9.84 -21.41
C THR A 53 7.67 -9.10 -22.62
N ILE A 54 6.81 -8.13 -22.41
CA ILE A 54 6.24 -7.26 -23.44
C ILE A 54 6.69 -5.84 -23.13
N SER A 55 7.46 -5.23 -24.02
CA SER A 55 7.87 -3.82 -23.97
C SER A 55 6.99 -3.04 -24.94
N PHE A 56 6.17 -2.13 -24.43
CA PHE A 56 5.25 -1.32 -25.21
C PHE A 56 5.93 -0.07 -25.77
N PHE A 57 5.36 0.49 -26.83
CA PHE A 57 5.90 1.69 -27.49
C PHE A 57 5.87 2.95 -26.60
N ASN A 58 4.98 3.00 -25.61
CA ASN A 58 4.88 4.10 -24.63
C ASN A 58 5.89 3.97 -23.48
N GLY A 59 6.77 2.96 -23.51
CA GLY A 59 7.75 2.68 -22.46
C GLY A 59 7.28 1.69 -21.39
N ASP A 60 6.00 1.35 -21.34
CA ASP A 60 5.48 0.39 -20.37
C ASP A 60 6.06 -1.00 -20.59
N VAL A 61 6.14 -1.79 -19.52
CA VAL A 61 6.64 -3.17 -19.59
C VAL A 61 5.72 -4.12 -18.84
N LYS A 62 5.25 -5.18 -19.50
CA LYS A 62 4.50 -6.27 -18.86
C LYS A 62 5.33 -7.55 -18.85
N LYS A 63 5.54 -8.14 -17.68
CA LYS A 63 6.19 -9.45 -17.49
C LYS A 63 5.19 -10.46 -16.94
N ILE A 64 5.19 -11.65 -17.50
CA ILE A 64 4.44 -12.81 -17.02
C ILE A 64 5.50 -13.80 -16.53
N MET A 65 5.45 -14.10 -15.23
CA MET A 65 6.45 -14.90 -14.53
C MET A 65 6.04 -16.39 -14.47
N PRO A 66 7.00 -17.31 -14.25
CA PRO A 66 6.71 -18.75 -14.14
C PRO A 66 5.76 -19.12 -13.01
N ASP A 67 5.76 -18.33 -11.93
CA ASP A 67 4.86 -18.48 -10.77
C ASP A 67 3.49 -17.82 -10.99
N GLN A 68 3.15 -17.52 -12.24
CA GLN A 68 1.90 -16.89 -12.69
C GLN A 68 1.70 -15.44 -12.22
N ARG A 69 2.70 -14.82 -11.56
CA ARG A 69 2.66 -13.38 -11.29
C ARG A 69 2.73 -12.58 -12.59
N VAL A 70 1.95 -11.50 -12.65
CA VAL A 70 1.98 -10.53 -13.74
C VAL A 70 2.50 -9.21 -13.21
N ILE A 71 3.64 -8.77 -13.70
CA ILE A 71 4.29 -7.51 -13.29
C ILE A 71 4.14 -6.51 -14.44
N TYR A 72 3.47 -5.39 -14.20
CA TYR A 72 3.30 -4.29 -15.14
C TYR A 72 4.01 -3.05 -14.61
N TYR A 73 4.92 -2.49 -15.39
CA TYR A 73 5.59 -1.23 -15.11
C TYR A 73 5.00 -0.15 -16.01
N TYR A 74 4.47 0.90 -15.38
CA TYR A 74 3.95 2.10 -16.04
C TYR A 74 5.07 3.14 -16.11
N ALA A 75 5.57 3.45 -17.30
CA ALA A 75 6.75 4.28 -17.47
C ALA A 75 6.51 5.75 -17.11
N ASP A 76 5.37 6.31 -17.52
CA ASP A 76 5.01 7.70 -17.25
C ASP A 76 4.86 8.00 -15.75
N ALA A 77 4.14 7.12 -15.05
CA ALA A 77 3.92 7.23 -13.60
C ALA A 77 5.09 6.69 -12.74
N GLN A 78 6.04 5.95 -13.35
CA GLN A 78 7.10 5.22 -12.66
C GLN A 78 6.57 4.26 -11.58
N THR A 79 5.44 3.62 -11.85
CA THR A 79 4.74 2.73 -10.91
C THR A 79 4.84 1.29 -11.36
N THR A 80 5.15 0.38 -10.45
CA THR A 80 5.10 -1.07 -10.70
C THR A 80 3.85 -1.67 -10.08
N HIS A 81 3.02 -2.34 -10.87
CA HIS A 81 1.85 -3.09 -10.45
C HIS A 81 2.11 -4.59 -10.61
N THR A 82 2.01 -5.36 -9.54
CA THR A 82 2.12 -6.82 -9.54
C THR A 82 0.79 -7.45 -9.17
N ALA A 83 0.21 -8.24 -10.07
CA ALA A 83 -0.95 -9.09 -9.78
C ALA A 83 -0.47 -10.51 -9.47
N TYR A 84 -0.94 -11.05 -8.34
CA TYR A 84 -0.61 -12.39 -7.85
C TYR A 84 -1.73 -13.39 -8.18
N PRO A 85 -1.42 -14.69 -8.24
CA PRO A 85 -2.41 -15.72 -8.61
C PRO A 85 -3.54 -15.91 -7.59
N ASP A 86 -3.31 -15.53 -6.33
CA ASP A 86 -4.30 -15.54 -5.26
C ASP A 86 -5.26 -14.33 -5.33
N GLY A 87 -5.06 -13.42 -6.29
CA GLY A 87 -5.85 -12.22 -6.50
C GLY A 87 -5.35 -10.99 -5.74
N LEU A 88 -4.24 -11.08 -4.99
CA LEU A 88 -3.58 -9.91 -4.42
C LEU A 88 -3.01 -9.02 -5.54
N GLU A 89 -3.32 -7.74 -5.51
CA GLU A 89 -2.69 -6.73 -6.36
C GLU A 89 -1.77 -5.84 -5.51
N MET A 90 -0.56 -5.58 -5.97
CA MET A 90 0.42 -4.75 -5.27
C MET A 90 0.94 -3.64 -6.19
N LEU A 91 0.78 -2.39 -5.79
CA LEU A 91 1.35 -1.21 -6.45
C LEU A 91 2.55 -0.67 -5.66
N GLN A 92 3.62 -0.34 -6.37
CA GLN A 92 4.82 0.30 -5.84
C GLN A 92 5.03 1.61 -6.56
N PHE A 93 4.97 2.71 -5.81
CA PHE A 93 5.04 4.08 -6.33
C PHE A 93 6.47 4.65 -6.19
N PRO A 94 6.83 5.66 -6.99
CA PRO A 94 8.18 6.24 -6.98
C PRO A 94 8.54 6.95 -5.66
N ASN A 95 7.54 7.34 -4.85
CA ASN A 95 7.75 7.92 -3.53
C ASN A 95 8.05 6.87 -2.44
N ASN A 96 8.24 5.59 -2.80
CA ASN A 96 8.36 4.43 -1.91
C ASN A 96 7.07 4.04 -1.17
N GLN A 97 5.92 4.60 -1.54
CA GLN A 97 4.64 4.09 -1.07
C GLN A 97 4.35 2.74 -1.73
N ILE A 98 3.82 1.80 -0.95
CA ILE A 98 3.36 0.50 -1.43
C ILE A 98 1.89 0.37 -1.07
N GLU A 99 1.07 -0.04 -2.03
CA GLU A 99 -0.33 -0.39 -1.79
C GLU A 99 -0.56 -1.85 -2.12
N LYS A 100 -1.29 -2.56 -1.27
CA LYS A 100 -1.75 -3.92 -1.47
C LYS A 100 -3.27 -3.94 -1.45
N HIS A 101 -3.88 -4.47 -2.50
CA HIS A 101 -5.33 -4.59 -2.63
C HIS A 101 -5.68 -6.07 -2.61
N TYR A 102 -6.43 -6.48 -1.60
CA TYR A 102 -6.77 -7.88 -1.34
C TYR A 102 -8.12 -8.25 -1.99
N PRO A 103 -8.35 -9.54 -2.33
CA PRO A 103 -9.59 -10.00 -2.95
C PRO A 103 -10.86 -9.76 -2.12
N ASP A 104 -10.74 -9.65 -0.80
CA ASP A 104 -11.84 -9.37 0.13
C ASP A 104 -12.23 -7.87 0.18
N GLY A 105 -11.55 -7.03 -0.61
CA GLY A 105 -11.72 -5.59 -0.67
C GLY A 105 -10.88 -4.82 0.36
N THR A 106 -10.10 -5.50 1.19
CA THR A 106 -9.15 -4.85 2.11
C THR A 106 -8.03 -4.17 1.32
N GLN A 107 -7.60 -2.99 1.75
CA GLN A 107 -6.44 -2.30 1.20
C GLN A 107 -5.45 -1.98 2.31
N GLU A 108 -4.18 -2.34 2.12
CA GLU A 108 -3.06 -1.97 3.00
C GLU A 108 -2.17 -0.97 2.27
N ILE A 109 -1.96 0.20 2.87
CA ILE A 109 -1.10 1.27 2.36
C ILE A 109 0.10 1.41 3.29
N VAL A 110 1.29 1.15 2.79
CA VAL A 110 2.56 1.38 3.49
C VAL A 110 3.15 2.68 2.98
N PHE A 111 3.22 3.67 3.86
CA PHE A 111 3.77 4.98 3.56
C PHE A 111 5.30 5.00 3.68
N PRO A 112 5.98 6.02 3.10
CA PRO A 112 7.44 6.12 3.14
C PRO A 112 8.03 6.29 4.55
N ASP A 113 7.23 6.79 5.50
CA ASP A 113 7.59 6.92 6.91
C ASP A 113 7.37 5.63 7.71
N HIS A 114 7.04 4.52 7.04
CA HIS A 114 6.66 3.23 7.61
C HIS A 114 5.32 3.21 8.38
N THR A 115 4.51 4.26 8.28
CA THR A 115 3.11 4.20 8.70
C THR A 115 2.38 3.19 7.82
N VAL A 116 1.60 2.29 8.43
CA VAL A 116 0.76 1.32 7.71
C VAL A 116 -0.70 1.65 7.94
N LYS A 117 -1.48 1.81 6.89
CA LYS A 117 -2.92 2.06 6.97
C LYS A 117 -3.71 0.94 6.30
N CYS A 118 -4.58 0.31 7.07
CA CYS A 118 -5.50 -0.71 6.59
C CYS A 118 -6.90 -0.10 6.41
N LEU A 119 -7.50 -0.32 5.25
CA LEU A 119 -8.85 0.08 4.90
C LEU A 119 -9.66 -1.19 4.65
N TYR A 120 -10.71 -1.41 5.43
CA TYR A 120 -11.53 -2.60 5.32
C TYR A 120 -12.82 -2.31 4.56
N SER A 121 -13.38 -3.35 3.93
CA SER A 121 -14.56 -3.25 3.06
C SER A 121 -15.84 -2.82 3.79
N ASP A 122 -15.91 -3.01 5.10
CA ASP A 122 -17.02 -2.57 5.96
C ASP A 122 -16.97 -1.07 6.34
N GLY A 123 -15.86 -0.38 6.02
CA GLY A 123 -15.59 1.01 6.33
C GLY A 123 -14.74 1.24 7.57
N PHE A 124 -14.38 0.17 8.30
CA PHE A 124 -13.41 0.20 9.39
C PHE A 124 -12.00 0.53 8.85
N LYS A 125 -11.20 1.23 9.64
CA LYS A 125 -9.84 1.64 9.25
C LYS A 125 -8.90 1.52 10.43
N GLU A 126 -7.70 1.02 10.18
CA GLU A 126 -6.61 1.00 11.14
C GLU A 126 -5.39 1.74 10.59
N THR A 127 -4.62 2.35 11.47
CA THR A 127 -3.36 3.01 11.14
C THR A 127 -2.34 2.70 12.23
N PHE A 128 -1.25 2.06 11.84
CA PHE A 128 -0.15 1.66 12.69
C PHE A 128 1.02 2.60 12.44
N PHE A 129 1.45 3.30 13.48
CA PHE A 129 2.57 4.24 13.42
C PHE A 129 3.86 3.55 13.89
N PRO A 130 5.03 3.97 13.38
CA PRO A 130 6.32 3.40 13.78
C PRO A 130 6.63 3.52 15.29
N ASP A 131 6.05 4.49 15.97
CA ASP A 131 6.21 4.71 17.41
C ASP A 131 5.38 3.73 18.27
N GLY A 132 4.64 2.82 17.64
CA GLY A 132 3.74 1.86 18.28
C GLY A 132 2.33 2.40 18.52
N THR A 133 2.02 3.64 18.14
CA THR A 133 0.67 4.19 18.22
C THR A 133 -0.23 3.49 17.19
N VAL A 134 -1.43 3.10 17.61
CA VAL A 134 -2.46 2.52 16.74
C VAL A 134 -3.68 3.42 16.76
N VAL A 135 -4.17 3.78 15.58
CA VAL A 135 -5.40 4.54 15.39
C VAL A 135 -6.41 3.68 14.68
N THR A 136 -7.55 3.49 15.32
CA THR A 136 -8.71 2.79 14.77
C THR A 136 -9.82 3.79 14.50
N VAL A 137 -10.47 3.69 13.35
CA VAL A 137 -11.63 4.51 12.99
C VAL A 137 -12.78 3.59 12.58
N GLU A 138 -13.86 3.68 13.33
CA GLU A 138 -15.10 2.95 13.09
C GLU A 138 -15.88 3.53 11.91
N LYS A 139 -16.80 2.74 11.35
CA LYS A 139 -17.67 3.16 10.24
C LYS A 139 -18.49 4.42 10.56
N ASN A 140 -18.87 4.60 11.83
CA ASN A 140 -19.64 5.77 12.29
C ASN A 140 -18.77 7.03 12.48
N GLY A 141 -17.45 6.93 12.29
CA GLY A 141 -16.49 8.02 12.47
C GLY A 141 -15.89 8.13 13.86
N ASP A 142 -16.32 7.31 14.83
CA ASP A 142 -15.68 7.23 16.13
C ASP A 142 -14.24 6.74 15.97
N LYS A 143 -13.32 7.35 16.74
CA LYS A 143 -11.90 7.11 16.63
C LYS A 143 -11.33 6.67 17.97
N ILE A 144 -10.53 5.61 17.95
CA ILE A 144 -9.77 5.13 19.10
C ILE A 144 -8.28 5.30 18.78
N VAL A 145 -7.52 5.84 19.73
CA VAL A 145 -6.06 5.95 19.65
C VAL A 145 -5.47 5.18 20.82
N VAL A 146 -4.61 4.20 20.56
CA VAL A 146 -3.84 3.50 21.58
C VAL A 146 -2.39 3.92 21.41
N PHE A 147 -1.85 4.61 22.41
CA PHE A 147 -0.46 5.06 22.41
C PHE A 147 0.47 3.96 22.91
N SER A 148 1.73 4.00 22.50
CA SER A 148 2.75 3.02 22.91
C SER A 148 3.04 3.01 24.42
N ASN A 149 2.69 4.08 25.15
CA ASN A 149 2.78 4.13 26.61
C ASN A 149 1.56 3.51 27.33
N GLY A 150 0.66 2.84 26.60
CA GLY A 150 -0.55 2.20 27.15
C GLY A 150 -1.72 3.15 27.40
N GLN A 151 -1.57 4.45 27.16
CA GLN A 151 -2.71 5.37 27.19
C GLN A 151 -3.64 5.12 26.01
N LYS A 152 -4.93 5.34 26.22
CA LYS A 152 -5.95 5.21 25.18
C LYS A 152 -6.79 6.47 25.12
N GLU A 153 -7.09 6.94 23.92
CA GLU A 153 -8.05 8.00 23.68
C GLU A 153 -9.23 7.48 22.85
N VAL A 154 -10.44 7.88 23.22
CA VAL A 154 -11.69 7.59 22.50
C VAL A 154 -12.33 8.91 22.12
N HIS A 155 -12.49 9.16 20.83
CA HIS A 155 -13.08 10.37 20.26
C HIS A 155 -14.41 9.97 19.62
N THR A 156 -15.50 10.52 20.13
CA THR A 156 -16.85 10.36 19.58
C THR A 156 -17.44 11.72 19.26
N ALA A 157 -18.60 11.76 18.63
CA ALA A 157 -19.36 13.00 18.44
C ALA A 157 -19.75 13.68 19.77
N GLN A 158 -19.86 12.91 20.87
CA GLN A 158 -20.36 13.40 22.16
C GLN A 158 -19.25 13.78 23.15
N PHE A 159 -18.08 13.14 23.04
CA PHE A 159 -16.99 13.37 23.97
C PHE A 159 -15.62 12.95 23.42
N LYS A 160 -14.58 13.46 24.05
CA LYS A 160 -13.22 12.93 23.99
C LYS A 160 -12.84 12.38 25.36
N ARG A 161 -12.44 11.12 25.42
CA ARG A 161 -12.04 10.44 26.64
C ARG A 161 -10.60 9.99 26.54
N ARG A 162 -9.82 10.17 27.61
CA ARG A 162 -8.47 9.64 27.78
C ARG A 162 -8.44 8.69 28.97
N GLU A 163 -7.95 7.49 28.74
CA GLU A 163 -7.79 6.41 29.71
C GLU A 163 -6.28 6.23 29.93
N TYR A 164 -5.88 6.26 31.20
CA TYR A 164 -4.48 6.17 31.61
C TYR A 164 -4.20 4.78 32.20
N PRO A 165 -2.95 4.27 32.10
CA PRO A 165 -2.57 2.97 32.64
C PRO A 165 -2.79 2.81 34.15
N ASP A 166 -2.79 3.92 34.90
CA ASP A 166 -3.07 3.93 36.33
C ASP A 166 -4.55 3.70 36.68
N GLY A 167 -5.42 3.59 35.67
CA GLY A 167 -6.88 3.47 35.80
C GLY A 167 -7.63 4.80 35.83
N THR A 168 -6.92 5.94 35.78
CA THR A 168 -7.54 7.26 35.70
C THR A 168 -8.20 7.44 34.33
N VAL A 169 -9.40 8.03 34.31
CA VAL A 169 -10.15 8.34 33.09
C VAL A 169 -10.57 9.81 33.10
N LYS A 170 -10.24 10.53 32.03
CA LYS A 170 -10.66 11.93 31.81
C LYS A 170 -11.58 12.00 30.61
N THR A 171 -12.78 12.54 30.77
CA THR A 171 -13.73 12.75 29.67
C THR A 171 -14.05 14.24 29.54
N VAL A 172 -13.92 14.78 28.33
CA VAL A 172 -14.36 16.13 27.95
C VAL A 172 -15.55 15.97 27.01
N TYR A 173 -16.71 16.47 27.43
CA TYR A 173 -17.95 16.39 26.66
C TYR A 173 -18.06 17.57 25.67
N CYS A 174 -18.88 17.41 24.63
CA CYS A 174 -19.11 18.45 23.62
C CYS A 174 -19.69 19.75 24.19
N ASN A 175 -20.36 19.69 25.34
CA ASN A 175 -20.87 20.85 26.08
C ASN A 175 -19.84 21.51 27.00
N GLY A 176 -18.55 21.20 26.87
CA GLY A 176 -17.46 21.77 27.67
C GLY A 176 -17.28 21.15 29.06
N ARG A 177 -18.25 20.37 29.56
CA ARG A 177 -18.14 19.67 30.86
C ARG A 177 -16.95 18.70 30.85
N GLN A 178 -16.24 18.64 31.97
CA GLN A 178 -15.11 17.73 32.15
C GLN A 178 -15.34 16.81 33.35
N GLU A 179 -15.05 15.52 33.19
CA GLU A 179 -15.12 14.52 34.24
C GLU A 179 -13.76 13.83 34.37
N THR A 180 -13.24 13.72 35.59
CA THR A 180 -12.09 12.88 35.93
C THR A 180 -12.53 11.83 36.93
N LYS A 181 -12.44 10.55 36.55
CA LYS A 181 -12.58 9.40 37.43
C LYS A 181 -11.18 8.88 37.76
N TYR A 182 -10.82 8.88 39.04
CA TYR A 182 -9.55 8.37 39.52
C TYR A 182 -9.65 6.86 39.79
N SER A 183 -8.53 6.16 39.76
CA SER A 183 -8.47 4.72 40.08
C SER A 183 -8.89 4.38 41.50
N THR A 184 -8.84 5.35 42.41
CA THR A 184 -9.35 5.22 43.79
C THR A 184 -10.88 5.20 43.87
N GLY A 185 -11.59 5.45 42.77
CA GLY A 185 -13.05 5.61 42.72
C GLY A 185 -13.52 7.07 42.87
N ARG A 186 -12.62 7.99 43.24
CA ARG A 186 -12.94 9.43 43.32
C ARG A 186 -13.38 9.96 41.95
N VAL A 187 -14.43 10.77 41.91
CA VAL A 187 -14.98 11.41 40.72
C VAL A 187 -15.03 12.91 40.91
N ARG A 188 -14.35 13.64 40.03
CA ARG A 188 -14.37 15.10 39.99
C ARG A 188 -14.94 15.60 38.67
N ILE A 189 -15.89 16.53 38.76
CA ILE A 189 -16.60 17.08 37.60
C ILE A 189 -16.46 18.60 37.61
N LYS A 190 -16.13 19.15 36.44
CA LYS A 190 -16.07 20.59 36.18
C LYS A 190 -17.10 21.00 35.12
N ASP A 191 -17.66 22.19 35.27
CA ASP A 191 -18.44 22.84 34.22
C ASP A 191 -17.53 23.34 33.07
N GLU A 192 -18.13 23.98 32.06
CA GLU A 192 -17.41 24.58 30.92
C GLU A 192 -16.42 25.68 31.35
N GLY A 193 -16.75 26.43 32.41
CA GLY A 193 -15.88 27.46 32.99
C GLY A 193 -14.71 26.90 33.83
N GLY A 194 -14.66 25.58 34.04
CA GLY A 194 -13.64 24.92 34.85
C GLY A 194 -13.92 24.90 36.36
N ASN A 195 -15.09 25.37 36.80
CA ASN A 195 -15.51 25.34 38.20
C ASN A 195 -15.88 23.92 38.61
N ILE A 196 -15.50 23.51 39.81
CA ILE A 196 -15.83 22.19 40.34
C ILE A 196 -17.30 22.17 40.73
N ILE A 197 -18.09 21.29 40.11
CA ILE A 197 -19.52 21.10 40.42
C ILE A 197 -19.79 19.79 41.16
N LEU A 198 -18.84 18.86 41.16
CA LEU A 198 -18.87 17.62 41.94
C LEU A 198 -17.44 17.18 42.28
N ASP A 199 -17.22 16.73 43.51
CA ASP A 199 -16.01 16.04 43.94
C ASP A 199 -16.42 15.02 45.02
N LYS A 200 -16.39 13.72 44.69
CA LYS A 200 -16.82 12.62 45.56
C LYS A 200 -15.82 11.46 45.50
#